data_AF-A0A5C9BSN7-F1
#
_entry.id   AF-A0A5C9BSN7-F1
#
_cell.length_a   1.000
_cell.length_b   1.000
_cell.length_c   1.000
_cell.angle_alpha   90.00
_cell.angle_beta   90.00
_cell.angle_gamma   90.00
#
_symmetry.space_group_name_H-M   'P 1'
#
loop_
_entity.id
_entity.type
_entity.pdbx_description
1 polymer ?
#
loop_
_entity_poly.entity_id
_entity_poly.type
_entity_poly.pdbx_seq_one_letter_code
_entity_poly.pdbx_strand_id
1 'polypeptide(L)'
;MTLSATNVAAIEKALGYGFSDIAIARKLGLPTSHPVYAYRTKIGVSQDQVVACRLRAWAGLVAGGESLEKIAKTYGLKNPRTIKVQLWKAGFSWKTLSFTKLTPAQEGQIKSLVEEGKSDDEIGKAIGAGPFQISLYRADHGMRNERSRVR
;
A
#
# COMPACT_ATOMS: atom_id res chain seq x y z
N MET A 1 9.85 -30.43 -15.86
CA MET A 1 10.56 -29.13 -15.97
C MET A 1 11.25 -28.86 -14.65
N THR A 2 12.58 -28.82 -14.66
CA THR A 2 13.37 -28.49 -13.46
C THR A 2 13.58 -26.97 -13.42
N LEU A 3 13.27 -26.34 -12.29
CA LEU A 3 13.54 -24.91 -12.10
C LEU A 3 15.05 -24.68 -12.01
N SER A 4 15.56 -23.65 -12.70
CA SER A 4 16.94 -23.21 -12.51
C SER A 4 17.13 -22.60 -11.12
N ALA A 5 18.36 -22.59 -10.61
CA ALA A 5 18.69 -21.96 -9.32
C ALA A 5 18.26 -20.47 -9.29
N THR A 6 18.43 -19.74 -10.39
CA THR A 6 17.98 -18.36 -10.54
C THR A 6 16.45 -18.24 -10.41
N ASN A 7 15.70 -19.15 -11.03
CA ASN A 7 14.24 -19.16 -10.94
C ASN A 7 13.77 -19.47 -9.51
N VAL A 8 14.45 -20.39 -8.83
CA VAL A 8 14.16 -20.73 -7.43
C VAL A 8 14.30 -19.50 -6.53
N ALA A 9 15.43 -18.80 -6.57
CA ALA A 9 15.66 -17.60 -5.76
C ALA A 9 14.63 -16.49 -6.07
N ALA A 10 14.26 -16.33 -7.34
CA ALA A 10 13.24 -15.36 -7.74
C ALA A 10 11.84 -15.74 -7.23
N ILE A 11 11.49 -17.02 -7.23
CA ILE A 11 10.23 -17.52 -6.68
C ILE A 11 10.16 -17.24 -5.17
N GLU A 12 11.18 -17.61 -4.41
CA GLU A 12 11.21 -17.41 -2.96
C GLU A 12 11.05 -15.94 -2.58
N LYS A 13 11.81 -15.06 -3.25
CA LYS A 13 11.70 -13.62 -3.06
C LYS A 13 10.29 -13.12 -3.37
N ALA A 14 9.69 -13.55 -4.48
CA ALA A 14 8.36 -13.10 -4.88
C ALA A 14 7.24 -13.65 -3.96
N LEU A 15 7.38 -14.87 -3.44
CA LEU A 15 6.48 -15.43 -2.42
C LEU A 15 6.58 -14.64 -1.11
N GLY A 16 7.77 -14.18 -0.73
CA GLY A 16 7.97 -13.29 0.43
C GLY A 16 7.24 -11.95 0.31
N TYR A 17 7.11 -11.42 -0.91
CA TYR A 17 6.26 -10.25 -1.19
C TYR A 17 4.78 -10.61 -1.46
N GLY A 18 4.42 -11.89 -1.40
CA GLY A 18 3.05 -12.35 -1.55
C GLY A 18 2.52 -12.36 -2.99
N PHE A 19 3.37 -12.37 -4.01
CA PHE A 19 2.91 -12.54 -5.40
C PHE A 19 2.29 -13.93 -5.61
N SER A 20 1.28 -14.02 -6.48
CA SER A 20 0.63 -15.29 -6.80
C SER A 20 1.49 -16.16 -7.72
N ASP A 21 1.32 -17.48 -7.66
CA ASP A 21 2.01 -18.44 -8.52
C ASP A 21 1.91 -18.08 -10.02
N ILE A 22 0.75 -17.57 -10.44
CA ILE A 22 0.50 -17.09 -11.81
C ILE A 22 1.31 -15.82 -12.13
N ALA A 23 1.35 -14.84 -11.22
CA ALA A 23 2.10 -13.61 -11.44
C ALA A 23 3.61 -13.87 -11.51
N ILE A 24 4.10 -14.77 -10.64
CA ILE A 24 5.50 -15.20 -10.62
C ILE A 24 5.85 -15.92 -11.92
N ALA A 25 5.04 -16.90 -12.33
CA ALA A 25 5.26 -17.65 -13.56
C ALA A 25 5.30 -16.73 -14.79
N ARG A 26 4.35 -15.79 -14.89
CA ARG A 26 4.33 -14.78 -15.96
C ARG A 26 5.60 -13.92 -15.97
N LYS A 27 6.07 -13.49 -14.80
CA LYS A 27 7.28 -12.66 -14.68
C LYS A 27 8.55 -13.42 -15.08
N LEU A 28 8.58 -14.72 -14.85
CA LEU A 28 9.70 -15.62 -15.18
C LEU A 28 9.62 -16.21 -16.60
N GLY A 29 8.59 -15.87 -17.39
CA GLY A 29 8.40 -16.43 -18.73
C GLY A 29 8.06 -17.93 -18.74
N LEU A 30 7.53 -18.45 -17.63
CA LEU A 30 7.11 -19.85 -17.54
C LEU A 30 5.75 -20.05 -18.23
N PRO A 31 5.55 -21.17 -18.94
CA PRO A 31 4.32 -21.40 -19.70
C PRO A 31 3.09 -21.58 -18.80
N THR A 32 3.28 -22.10 -17.58
CA THR A 32 2.21 -22.34 -16.61
C THR A 32 2.68 -22.01 -15.19
N SER A 33 1.74 -21.86 -14.26
CA SER A 33 2.03 -21.67 -12.82
C SER A 33 2.42 -22.96 -12.10
N HIS A 34 2.28 -24.13 -12.75
CA HIS A 34 2.51 -25.43 -12.12
C HIS A 34 3.93 -25.59 -11.52
N PRO A 35 5.03 -25.16 -12.18
CA PRO A 35 6.35 -25.25 -11.59
C PRO A 35 6.50 -24.41 -10.32
N VAL A 36 5.87 -23.24 -10.27
CA VAL A 36 5.88 -22.35 -9.09
C VAL A 36 5.06 -22.96 -7.96
N TYR A 37 3.87 -23.49 -8.26
CA TYR A 37 3.02 -24.21 -7.31
C TYR A 37 3.76 -25.43 -6.71
N ALA A 38 4.36 -26.26 -7.57
CA ALA A 38 5.10 -27.44 -7.14
C ALA A 38 6.29 -27.07 -6.25
N TYR A 39 7.00 -25.99 -6.57
CA TYR A 39 8.09 -25.49 -5.73
C TYR A 39 7.59 -24.97 -4.38
N ARG A 40 6.57 -24.10 -4.39
CA ARG A 40 5.97 -23.52 -3.20
C ARG A 40 5.48 -24.60 -2.22
N THR A 41 4.80 -25.62 -2.74
CA THR A 41 4.32 -26.75 -1.94
C THR A 41 5.46 -27.62 -1.41
N LYS A 42 6.52 -27.85 -2.21
CA LYS A 42 7.73 -28.56 -1.78
C LYS A 42 8.43 -27.88 -0.59
N ILE A 43 8.46 -26.55 -0.55
CA ILE A 43 9.05 -25.78 0.57
C ILE A 43 8.07 -25.53 1.72
N GLY A 44 6.88 -26.14 1.69
CA GLY A 44 5.89 -26.06 2.78
C GLY A 44 5.16 -24.72 2.90
N VAL A 45 5.23 -23.85 1.88
CA VAL A 45 4.54 -22.56 1.91
C VAL A 45 3.09 -22.72 1.45
N SER A 46 2.13 -22.44 2.32
CA SER A 46 0.70 -22.52 1.98
C SER A 46 0.22 -21.30 1.18
N GLN A 47 -0.90 -21.44 0.48
CA GLN A 47 -1.50 -20.32 -0.23
C GLN A 47 -1.91 -19.20 0.74
N ASP A 48 -2.40 -19.56 1.93
CA ASP A 48 -2.79 -18.61 2.97
C ASP A 48 -1.59 -17.83 3.51
N GLN A 49 -0.43 -18.48 3.64
CA GLN A 49 0.81 -17.80 4.00
C GLN A 49 1.23 -16.77 2.94
N VAL A 50 1.10 -17.10 1.65
CA VAL A 50 1.36 -16.13 0.57
C VAL A 50 0.41 -14.93 0.64
N VAL A 51 -0.87 -15.18 0.95
CA VAL A 51 -1.87 -14.11 1.16
C VAL A 51 -1.53 -13.27 2.38
N ALA A 52 -1.13 -13.89 3.49
CA ALA A 52 -0.70 -13.17 4.69
C ALA A 52 0.55 -12.29 4.42
N CYS A 53 1.53 -12.82 3.69
CA CYS A 53 2.69 -12.06 3.24
C CYS A 53 2.30 -10.88 2.35
N ARG A 54 1.35 -11.08 1.42
CA ARG A 54 0.82 -10.00 0.58
C ARG A 54 0.18 -8.89 1.40
N LEU A 55 -0.66 -9.25 2.37
CA LEU A 55 -1.34 -8.27 3.23
C LEU A 55 -0.34 -7.47 4.05
N ARG A 56 0.69 -8.13 4.63
CA ARG A 56 1.78 -7.44 5.34
C ARG A 56 2.59 -6.54 4.41
N ALA A 57 2.91 -7.00 3.21
CA ALA A 57 3.63 -6.18 2.22
C ALA A 57 2.81 -4.95 1.81
N TRP A 58 1.52 -5.11 1.53
CA TRP A 58 0.64 -3.97 1.24
C TRP A 58 0.52 -3.02 2.41
N ALA A 59 0.34 -3.52 3.63
CA ALA A 59 0.33 -2.71 4.85
C ALA A 59 1.61 -1.89 4.99
N GLY A 60 2.78 -2.51 4.82
CA GLY A 60 4.08 -1.83 4.87
C GLY A 60 4.26 -0.79 3.77
N LEU A 61 3.84 -1.09 2.54
CA LEU A 61 3.89 -0.14 1.43
C LEU A 61 3.01 1.08 1.70
N VAL A 62 1.79 0.88 2.19
CA VAL A 62 0.90 2.01 2.48
C VAL A 62 1.39 2.80 3.69
N ALA A 63 1.89 2.13 4.74
CA ALA A 63 2.52 2.82 5.86
C ALA A 63 3.75 3.64 5.42
N GLY A 64 4.48 3.18 4.40
CA GLY A 64 5.57 3.91 3.76
C GLY A 64 5.15 5.03 2.80
N GLY A 65 3.85 5.34 2.69
CA GLY A 65 3.33 6.42 1.84
C GLY A 65 3.11 6.04 0.37
N GLU A 66 3.21 4.76 0.02
CA GLU A 66 2.96 4.30 -1.35
C GLU A 66 1.46 4.40 -1.70
N SER A 67 1.13 4.97 -2.85
CA SER A 67 -0.26 5.09 -3.29
C SER A 67 -0.90 3.74 -3.61
N LEU A 68 -2.21 3.62 -3.34
CA LEU A 68 -2.96 2.40 -3.64
C LEU A 68 -2.92 2.06 -5.13
N GLU A 69 -2.87 3.06 -6.00
CA GLU A 69 -2.77 2.93 -7.45
C GLU A 69 -1.45 2.27 -7.85
N LYS A 70 -0.34 2.70 -7.24
CA LYS A 70 0.99 2.15 -7.52
C LYS A 70 1.12 0.72 -7.00
N ILE A 71 0.58 0.44 -5.81
CA ILE A 71 0.52 -0.92 -5.27
C ILE A 71 -0.35 -1.81 -6.18
N ALA A 72 -1.54 -1.34 -6.58
CA ALA A 72 -2.44 -2.09 -7.45
C ALA A 72 -1.77 -2.44 -8.79
N LYS A 73 -1.09 -1.48 -9.41
CA LYS A 73 -0.32 -1.70 -10.64
C LYS A 73 0.78 -2.74 -10.44
N THR A 74 1.52 -2.66 -9.33
CA THR A 74 2.61 -3.59 -9.00
C THR A 74 2.10 -5.02 -8.86
N TYR A 75 0.96 -5.21 -8.22
CA TYR A 75 0.35 -6.53 -8.01
C TYR A 75 -0.62 -6.95 -9.12
N GLY A 76 -0.77 -6.17 -10.19
CA GLY A 76 -1.67 -6.48 -11.31
C GLY A 76 -3.15 -6.46 -10.94
N LEU A 77 -3.55 -5.68 -9.92
CA LEU A 77 -4.94 -5.53 -9.52
C LEU A 77 -5.64 -4.49 -10.40
N LYS A 78 -6.86 -4.81 -10.85
CA LYS A 78 -7.69 -3.90 -11.67
C LYS A 78 -8.22 -2.71 -10.88
N ASN A 79 -8.50 -2.89 -9.59
CA ASN A 79 -9.11 -1.87 -8.74
C ASN A 79 -8.29 -1.64 -7.47
N PRO A 80 -7.68 -0.45 -7.27
CA PRO A 80 -6.94 -0.09 -6.07
C PRO A 80 -7.75 -0.22 -4.77
N ARG A 81 -9.08 -0.03 -4.81
CA ARG A 81 -9.95 -0.19 -3.64
C ARG A 81 -9.92 -1.61 -3.06
N THR A 82 -9.54 -2.60 -3.86
CA THR A 82 -9.38 -3.99 -3.40
C THR A 82 -8.38 -4.08 -2.26
N ILE A 83 -7.27 -3.33 -2.34
CA ILE A 83 -6.23 -3.31 -1.30
C ILE A 83 -6.82 -2.80 0.02
N LYS A 84 -7.55 -1.68 -0.04
CA LYS A 84 -8.24 -1.09 1.11
C LYS A 84 -9.21 -2.07 1.77
N VAL A 85 -10.05 -2.75 0.99
CA VAL A 85 -11.03 -3.71 1.51
C VAL A 85 -10.34 -4.93 2.13
N GLN A 86 -9.31 -5.46 1.48
CA GLN A 86 -8.60 -6.65 1.95
C GLN A 86 -7.80 -6.37 3.23
N LEU A 87 -7.13 -5.23 3.32
CA LEU A 87 -6.44 -4.80 4.53
C LEU A 87 -7.42 -4.62 5.69
N TRP A 88 -8.57 -3.98 5.45
CA TRP A 88 -9.60 -3.83 6.47
C TRP A 88 -10.13 -5.18 6.97
N LYS A 89 -10.45 -6.11 6.06
CA LYS A 89 -10.89 -7.47 6.41
C LYS A 89 -9.84 -8.25 7.22
N ALA A 90 -8.57 -7.98 6.97
CA ALA A 90 -7.45 -8.58 7.69
C ALA A 90 -7.15 -7.89 9.04
N GLY A 91 -8.01 -6.96 9.48
CA GLY A 91 -7.87 -6.28 10.78
C GLY A 91 -6.92 -5.07 10.76
N PHE A 92 -6.38 -4.70 9.59
CA PHE A 92 -5.61 -3.47 9.51
C PHE A 92 -6.55 -2.26 9.49
N SER A 93 -6.35 -1.34 10.43
CA SER A 93 -7.10 -0.09 10.48
C SER A 93 -6.42 0.96 9.59
N TRP A 94 -7.21 1.75 8.85
CA TRP A 94 -6.64 2.89 8.14
C TRP A 94 -6.02 3.91 9.09
N LYS A 95 -6.51 4.02 10.32
CA LYS A 95 -5.91 4.88 11.36
C LYS A 95 -4.52 4.39 11.80
N THR A 96 -4.25 3.09 11.68
CA THR A 96 -2.97 2.47 12.06
C THR A 96 -2.04 2.23 10.88
N LEU A 97 -2.57 2.22 9.65
CA LEU A 97 -1.78 2.14 8.42
C LEU A 97 -1.42 3.52 7.87
N SER A 98 -2.16 4.57 8.25
CA SER A 98 -1.81 5.96 7.92
C SER A 98 -0.67 6.44 8.80
N PHE A 99 0.57 6.11 8.43
CA PHE A 99 1.75 6.71 9.05
C PHE A 99 2.81 7.10 8.02
N THR A 100 2.47 8.01 7.11
CA THR A 100 3.30 9.22 7.14
C THR A 100 2.80 10.02 8.33
N LYS A 101 3.46 9.84 9.48
CA LYS A 101 3.53 10.95 10.43
C LYS A 101 4.04 12.12 9.59
N LEU A 102 3.27 13.20 9.52
CA LEU A 102 3.71 14.37 8.78
C LEU A 102 5.11 14.69 9.27
N THR A 103 6.05 14.84 8.35
CA THR A 103 7.39 15.26 8.77
C THR A 103 7.26 16.64 9.42
N PRO A 104 8.15 17.02 10.37
CA PRO A 104 8.11 18.36 10.95
C PRO A 104 8.11 19.48 9.89
N ALA A 105 8.76 19.24 8.74
CA ALA A 105 8.72 20.13 7.59
C ALA A 105 7.32 20.26 6.97
N GLN A 106 6.63 19.13 6.77
CA GLN A 106 5.25 19.12 6.28
C GLN A 106 4.28 19.75 7.28
N GLU A 107 4.43 19.49 8.59
CA GLU A 107 3.62 20.11 9.64
C GLU A 107 3.76 21.64 9.65
N GLY A 108 4.98 22.15 9.44
CA GLY A 108 5.25 23.57 9.25
C GLY A 108 4.56 24.14 8.01
N GLN A 109 4.68 23.44 6.88
CA GLN A 109 4.01 23.85 5.63
C GLN A 109 2.49 23.85 5.75
N ILE A 110 1.89 22.90 6.47
CA ILE A 110 0.44 22.86 6.67
C ILE A 110 -0.07 24.13 7.36
N LYS A 111 0.64 24.63 8.37
CA LYS A 111 0.24 25.86 9.08
C LYS A 111 0.12 27.03 8.12
N SER A 112 1.17 27.29 7.34
CA SER A 112 1.18 28.37 6.35
C SER A 112 0.09 28.20 5.28
N LEU A 113 -0.09 26.99 4.76
CA LEU A 113 -1.09 26.73 3.72
C LEU A 113 -2.54 26.81 4.24
N VAL A 114 -2.76 26.50 5.53
CA VAL A 114 -4.06 26.69 6.17
C VAL A 114 -4.36 28.18 6.37
N GLU A 115 -3.36 28.98 6.76
CA GLU A 115 -3.48 30.44 6.87
C GLU A 115 -3.76 31.10 5.50
N GLU A 116 -3.19 30.56 4.43
CA GLU A 116 -3.51 30.93 3.04
C GLU A 116 -4.93 30.51 2.60
N GLY A 117 -5.69 29.80 3.45
CA GLY A 117 -7.06 29.40 3.19
C GLY A 117 -7.22 28.23 2.22
N LYS A 118 -6.15 27.44 2.01
CA LYS A 118 -6.19 26.27 1.12
C LYS A 118 -7.03 25.14 1.72
N SER A 119 -7.68 24.39 0.84
CA SER A 119 -8.40 23.17 1.19
C SER A 119 -7.44 22.03 1.51
N ASP A 120 -7.91 21.01 2.24
CA ASP A 120 -7.11 19.84 2.60
C ASP A 120 -6.58 19.09 1.35
N ASP A 121 -7.30 19.15 0.23
CA ASP A 121 -6.87 18.57 -1.05
C ASP A 121 -5.73 19.37 -1.70
N GLU A 122 -5.82 20.69 -1.68
CA GLU A 122 -4.76 21.59 -2.18
C GLU A 122 -3.50 21.49 -1.32
N ILE A 123 -3.66 21.41 0.01
CA ILE A 123 -2.55 21.22 0.95
C ILE A 123 -1.91 19.86 0.73
N GLY A 124 -2.71 18.80 0.62
CA GLY A 124 -2.22 17.45 0.36
C GLY A 124 -1.41 17.36 -0.93
N LYS A 125 -1.90 17.98 -2.02
CA LYS A 125 -1.18 18.09 -3.29
C LYS A 125 0.13 18.87 -3.17
N ALA A 126 0.14 19.95 -2.39
CA ALA A 126 1.32 20.80 -2.24
C ALA A 126 2.47 20.12 -1.47
N ILE A 127 2.14 19.30 -0.47
CA ILE A 127 3.15 18.72 0.45
C ILE A 127 3.36 17.20 0.25
N GLY A 128 2.71 16.62 -0.76
CA GLY A 128 2.76 15.19 -1.04
C GLY A 128 2.12 14.33 0.07
N ALA A 129 1.04 14.82 0.67
CA ALA A 129 0.28 14.12 1.71
C ALA A 129 -1.17 13.89 1.28
N GLY A 130 -1.84 12.91 1.87
CA GLY A 130 -3.26 12.69 1.64
C GLY A 130 -4.11 13.78 2.32
N PRO A 131 -5.22 14.24 1.69
CA PRO A 131 -6.13 15.24 2.29
C PRO A 131 -6.65 14.81 3.67
N PHE A 132 -6.84 13.51 3.88
CA PHE A 132 -7.24 12.97 5.18
C PHE A 132 -6.18 13.19 6.27
N GLN A 133 -4.88 13.18 5.94
CA GLN A 133 -3.80 13.45 6.89
C GLN A 133 -3.81 14.93 7.31
N ILE A 134 -4.10 15.82 6.37
CA ILE A 134 -4.26 17.26 6.64
C ILE A 134 -5.44 17.49 7.57
N SER A 135 -6.58 16.86 7.27
CA SER A 135 -7.80 16.96 8.08
C SER A 135 -7.58 16.52 9.52
N LEU A 136 -6.88 15.40 9.73
CA LEU A 136 -6.51 14.90 11.05
C LEU A 136 -5.56 15.86 11.78
N TYR A 137 -4.49 16.31 11.12
CA TYR A 137 -3.54 17.27 11.70
C TYR A 137 -4.23 18.56 12.13
N ARG A 138 -5.13 19.09 11.30
CA ARG A 138 -5.93 20.28 11.62
C ARG A 138 -6.83 20.07 12.83
N ALA A 139 -7.48 18.91 12.94
CA ALA A 139 -8.34 18.58 14.07
C ALA A 139 -7.55 18.54 15.39
N ASP A 140 -6.37 17.90 15.39
CA ASP A 140 -5.50 17.77 16.56
C ASP A 140 -4.91 19.12 17.01
N HIS A 141 -4.74 20.07 16.09
CA HIS A 141 -4.16 21.39 16.35
C HIS A 141 -5.20 22.52 16.36
N GLY A 142 -6.49 22.21 16.39
CA GLY A 142 -7.56 23.21 16.47
C GLY A 142 -7.73 24.10 15.24
N MET A 143 -7.14 23.75 14.09
CA MET A 143 -7.14 24.54 12.85
C MET A 143 -8.41 24.32 12.02
N ARG A 144 -9.59 24.73 12.53
CA ARG A 144 -10.87 24.56 11.81
C ARG A 144 -10.97 25.48 10.58
N ASN A 145 -11.58 24.98 9.51
CA ASN A 145 -11.82 25.76 8.30
C ASN A 145 -13.09 26.62 8.47
N GLU A 146 -12.98 27.94 8.40
CA GLU A 146 -14.16 28.83 8.48
C GLU A 146 -15.09 28.70 7.26
N ARG A 147 -14.63 28.10 6.16
CA ARG A 147 -15.47 27.79 4.99
C ARG A 147 -16.58 26.76 5.25
N SER A 148 -16.57 26.07 6.40
CA SER A 148 -17.65 25.18 6.82
C SER A 148 -18.84 25.90 7.51
N ARG A 149 -18.80 27.25 7.62
CA ARG A 149 -19.87 28.05 8.23
C ARG A 149 -20.86 28.71 7.25
N VAL A 150 -20.68 28.56 5.95
CA VAL A 150 -21.66 29.07 4.97
C VAL A 150 -22.55 27.91 4.53
N ARG A 151 -23.82 28.05 4.89
CA ARG A 151 -25.00 27.18 4.74
C ARG A 151 -25.04 26.30 3.49
#